data_AF-A0A090FKY4-F1
#
_entry.id   AF-A0A090FKY4-F1
#
_cell.length_a   1.000
_cell.length_b   1.000
_cell.length_c   1.000
_cell.angle_alpha   90.00
_cell.angle_beta   90.00
_cell.angle_gamma   90.00
#
_symmetry.space_group_name_H-M   'P 1'
#
loop_
_entity.id
_entity.type
_entity.pdbx_description
1 polymer ?
#
loop_
_entity_poly.entity_id
_entity_poly.type
_entity_poly.pdbx_seq_one_letter_code
_entity_poly.pdbx_strand_id
1 'polypeptide(L)'
;MLFRSGSKAAHGRYLERMFADPHTIPLIGRFNARAFSYFEIYWAKEDVIGPFSGAGDYDRGCHVIVGEESCRGKPWFTAWLPSLLHLMFLDDPRTERIVQEPSAAHHHQLGNLQRSGFSHTRTVDLPTKRAAIMSISRQRFFPNRLWHPAPDPDRSNS
;
A
#
# COMPACT_ATOMS: atom_id res chain seq x y z
N MET A 1 -13.33 5.55 -8.43
CA MET A 1 -12.87 5.65 -7.02
C MET A 1 -12.61 7.12 -6.69
N LEU A 2 -13.62 7.71 -6.05
CA LEU A 2 -13.90 9.04 -5.46
C LEU A 2 -13.00 10.30 -5.55
N PHE A 3 -11.76 10.28 -6.02
CA PHE A 3 -10.88 11.47 -5.81
C PHE A 3 -10.73 12.45 -6.99
N ARG A 4 -11.11 12.09 -8.23
CA ARG A 4 -10.92 12.99 -9.39
C ARG A 4 -12.09 13.95 -9.70
N SER A 5 -13.27 13.75 -9.12
CA SER A 5 -14.50 14.47 -9.56
C SER A 5 -15.53 14.77 -8.45
N GLY A 6 -15.13 14.75 -7.18
CA GLY A 6 -16.00 15.11 -6.05
C GLY A 6 -16.01 16.61 -5.76
N SER A 7 -17.11 17.15 -5.23
CA SER A 7 -17.12 18.50 -4.67
C SER A 7 -16.34 18.54 -3.35
N LYS A 8 -15.82 19.72 -2.97
CA LYS A 8 -15.12 19.92 -1.69
C LYS A 8 -15.94 19.41 -0.50
N ALA A 9 -17.26 19.61 -0.53
CA ALA A 9 -18.16 19.12 0.52
C ALA A 9 -18.25 17.58 0.55
N ALA A 10 -18.21 16.93 -0.62
CA ALA A 10 -18.20 15.47 -0.69
C ALA A 10 -16.88 14.89 -0.15
N HIS A 11 -15.74 15.53 -0.47
CA HIS A 11 -14.44 15.15 0.10
C HIS A 11 -14.36 15.40 1.60
N GLY A 12 -14.91 16.51 2.10
CA GLY A 12 -14.99 16.79 3.54
C GLY A 12 -15.72 15.69 4.30
N ARG A 13 -16.94 15.32 3.84
CA ARG A 13 -17.72 14.21 4.41
C ARG A 13 -17.02 12.86 4.31
N TYR A 14 -16.24 12.65 3.24
CA TYR A 14 -15.45 11.43 3.10
C TYR A 14 -14.38 11.34 4.19
N LEU A 15 -13.59 12.40 4.35
CA LEU A 15 -12.53 12.45 5.36
C LEU A 15 -13.10 12.38 6.79
N GLU A 16 -14.22 13.05 7.07
CA GLU A 16 -14.91 12.93 8.37
C GLU A 16 -15.26 11.48 8.70
N ARG A 17 -15.77 10.71 7.73
CA ARG A 17 -16.05 9.28 7.93
C ARG A 17 -14.78 8.49 8.15
N MET A 18 -13.72 8.75 7.38
CA MET A 18 -12.43 8.07 7.54
C MET A 18 -11.82 8.33 8.93
N PHE A 19 -11.88 9.57 9.42
CA PHE A 19 -11.38 9.91 10.76
C PHE A 19 -12.24 9.34 11.89
N ALA A 20 -13.52 9.06 11.64
CA ALA A 20 -14.40 8.41 12.61
C ALA A 20 -14.30 6.88 12.58
N ASP A 21 -13.67 6.29 11.57
CA ASP A 21 -13.56 4.84 11.40
C ASP A 21 -12.22 4.32 11.96
N PRO A 22 -12.21 3.67 13.14
CA PRO A 22 -10.98 3.19 13.79
C PRO A 22 -10.28 2.07 13.01
N HIS A 23 -10.97 1.47 12.03
CA HIS A 23 -10.41 0.49 11.11
C HIS A 23 -9.30 1.08 10.23
N THR A 24 -9.34 2.40 9.98
CA THR A 24 -8.49 3.06 8.98
C THR A 24 -7.64 4.20 9.53
N ILE A 25 -6.49 4.41 8.91
CA ILE A 25 -5.55 5.48 9.23
C ILE A 25 -5.25 6.24 7.92
N PRO A 26 -5.93 7.37 7.67
CA PRO A 26 -5.70 8.18 6.48
C PRO A 26 -4.41 9.01 6.62
N LEU A 27 -3.55 8.97 5.59
CA LEU A 27 -2.25 9.66 5.57
C LEU A 27 -2.03 10.44 4.26
N ILE A 28 -1.27 11.52 4.35
CA ILE A 28 -0.77 12.26 3.18
C ILE A 28 0.72 12.02 3.02
N GLY A 29 1.12 11.45 1.88
CA GLY A 29 2.52 11.29 1.51
C GLY A 29 3.13 12.59 1.01
N ARG A 30 4.33 12.94 1.49
CA ARG A 30 5.05 14.14 1.06
C ARG A 30 6.50 13.82 0.68
N PHE A 31 6.96 14.36 -0.45
CA PHE A 31 8.37 14.45 -0.80
C PHE A 31 8.82 15.90 -0.65
N ASN A 32 9.85 16.17 0.17
CA ASN A 32 10.35 17.54 0.42
C ASN A 32 9.21 18.53 0.73
N ALA A 33 8.30 18.15 1.62
CA ALA A 33 7.09 18.89 1.97
C ALA A 33 6.03 19.08 0.86
N ARG A 34 6.25 18.60 -0.38
CA ARG A 34 5.21 18.58 -1.42
C ARG A 34 4.37 17.31 -1.31
N ALA A 35 3.06 17.46 -1.14
CA ALA A 35 2.13 16.32 -1.15
C ALA A 35 2.10 15.66 -2.54
N PHE A 36 2.17 14.32 -2.57
CA PHE A 36 2.17 13.55 -3.82
C PHE A 36 1.12 12.42 -3.84
N SER A 37 0.74 11.92 -2.66
CA SER A 37 -0.19 10.81 -2.51
C SER A 37 -1.08 10.97 -1.29
N TYR A 38 -2.18 10.23 -1.35
CA TYR A 38 -3.05 9.93 -0.23
C TYR A 38 -3.06 8.42 -0.03
N PHE A 39 -2.89 8.00 1.23
CA PHE A 39 -2.85 6.61 1.66
C PHE A 39 -3.94 6.35 2.69
N GLU A 40 -4.48 5.14 2.68
CA GLU A 40 -5.40 4.66 3.70
C GLU A 40 -4.83 3.34 4.20
N ILE A 41 -4.16 3.35 5.34
CA ILE A 41 -3.77 2.12 6.02
C ILE A 41 -5.00 1.56 6.70
N TYR A 42 -5.17 0.24 6.71
CA TYR A 42 -6.35 -0.38 7.29
C TYR A 42 -6.00 -1.69 8.01
N TRP A 43 -6.80 -2.07 9.01
CA TRP A 43 -6.70 -3.38 9.66
C TRP A 43 -7.30 -4.46 8.76
N ALA A 44 -6.47 -5.34 8.21
CA ALA A 44 -6.86 -6.25 7.15
C ALA A 44 -7.98 -7.22 7.54
N LYS A 45 -8.09 -7.57 8.82
CA LYS A 45 -9.14 -8.44 9.35
C LYS A 45 -10.52 -7.79 9.31
N GLU A 46 -10.58 -6.46 9.39
CA GLU A 46 -11.80 -5.66 9.40
C GLU A 46 -12.15 -5.08 8.01
N ASP A 47 -11.26 -5.28 7.03
CA ASP A 47 -11.45 -4.82 5.65
C ASP A 47 -12.13 -5.88 4.75
N VAL A 48 -12.54 -5.48 3.53
CA VAL A 48 -13.13 -6.38 2.52
C VAL A 48 -12.24 -7.59 2.22
N ILE A 49 -10.92 -7.47 2.43
CA ILE A 49 -9.97 -8.57 2.22
C ILE A 49 -9.92 -9.59 3.36
N GLY A 50 -10.45 -9.27 4.55
CA GLY A 50 -10.36 -10.09 5.76
C GLY A 50 -10.80 -11.55 5.53
N PRO A 51 -12.00 -11.80 4.98
CA PRO A 51 -12.49 -13.15 4.71
C PRO A 51 -11.65 -13.95 3.72
N PHE A 52 -10.85 -13.28 2.89
CA PHE A 52 -10.13 -13.90 1.78
C PHE A 52 -8.65 -14.12 2.11
N SER A 53 -8.03 -13.19 2.83
CA SER A 53 -6.59 -13.12 3.05
C SER A 53 -6.08 -14.02 4.17
N GLY A 54 -6.97 -14.50 5.05
CA GLY A 54 -6.56 -15.16 6.29
C GLY A 54 -5.73 -14.23 7.17
N ALA A 55 -6.10 -12.94 7.20
CA ALA A 55 -5.42 -11.89 7.97
C ALA A 55 -5.37 -12.25 9.47
N GLY A 56 -4.20 -12.07 10.06
CA GLY A 56 -4.05 -12.08 11.51
C GLY A 56 -4.65 -10.83 12.16
N ASP A 57 -4.74 -10.83 13.48
CA ASP A 57 -5.42 -9.78 14.26
C ASP A 57 -4.80 -8.38 14.08
N TYR A 58 -3.51 -8.32 13.73
CA TYR A 58 -2.76 -7.08 13.56
C TYR A 58 -2.18 -6.91 12.15
N ASP A 59 -2.63 -7.74 11.21
CA ASP A 59 -2.22 -7.59 9.82
C ASP A 59 -2.85 -6.34 9.23
N ARG A 60 -2.09 -5.62 8.41
CA ARG A 60 -2.54 -4.36 7.81
C ARG A 60 -2.48 -4.41 6.30
N GLY A 61 -3.30 -3.60 5.66
CA GLY A 61 -3.15 -3.29 4.25
C GLY A 61 -3.12 -1.80 4.01
N CYS A 62 -3.05 -1.41 2.75
CA CYS A 62 -3.11 -0.01 2.37
C CYS A 62 -3.73 0.20 1.00
N HIS A 63 -4.64 1.16 0.89
CA HIS A 63 -5.05 1.72 -0.40
C HIS A 63 -4.23 2.96 -0.72
N VAL A 64 -3.85 3.11 -1.99
CA VAL A 64 -2.99 4.20 -2.45
C VAL A 64 -3.61 4.94 -3.62
N ILE A 65 -3.60 6.27 -3.52
CA ILE A 65 -3.91 7.17 -4.64
C ILE A 65 -2.71 8.08 -4.86
N VAL A 66 -2.03 7.90 -6.00
CA VAL A 66 -0.93 8.79 -6.42
C VAL A 66 -1.50 9.87 -7.33
N GLY A 67 -1.69 11.07 -6.77
CA GLY A 67 -2.35 12.19 -7.42
C GLY A 67 -1.50 12.89 -8.47
N GLU A 68 -0.18 12.93 -8.27
CA GLU A 68 0.74 13.75 -9.07
C GLU A 68 1.45 12.89 -10.13
N GLU A 69 1.25 13.20 -11.43
CA GLU A 69 1.87 12.47 -12.54
C GLU A 69 3.40 12.56 -12.53
N SER A 70 3.95 13.69 -12.09
CA SER A 70 5.40 13.90 -11.96
C SER A 70 6.06 13.05 -10.87
N CYS A 71 5.27 12.45 -9.98
CA CYS A 71 5.73 11.52 -8.94
C CYS A 71 5.36 10.06 -9.23
N ARG A 72 5.09 9.72 -10.50
CA ARG A 72 4.86 8.35 -10.98
C ARG A 72 6.11 7.78 -11.63
N GLY A 73 6.20 6.46 -11.67
CA GLY A 73 7.31 5.74 -12.30
C GLY A 73 8.19 4.99 -11.31
N LYS A 74 9.07 4.14 -11.87
CA LYS A 74 9.93 3.21 -11.11
C LYS A 74 10.73 3.90 -9.98
N PRO A 75 11.40 5.05 -10.20
CA PRO A 75 12.21 5.68 -9.16
C PRO A 75 11.42 6.13 -7.93
N TRP A 76 10.21 6.67 -8.15
CA TRP A 76 9.33 7.12 -7.07
C TRP A 76 8.72 5.94 -6.31
N PHE A 77 8.26 4.91 -7.04
CA PHE A 77 7.71 3.68 -6.45
C PHE A 77 8.70 3.01 -5.51
N THR A 78 9.97 2.89 -5.93
CA THR A 78 11.04 2.31 -5.11
C THR A 78 11.43 3.17 -3.92
N ALA A 79 11.04 4.45 -3.88
CA ALA A 79 11.27 5.33 -2.75
C ALA A 79 10.11 5.29 -1.73
N TRP A 80 8.86 5.48 -2.19
CA TRP A 80 7.74 5.62 -1.27
C TRP A 80 7.23 4.29 -0.71
N LEU A 81 7.20 3.20 -1.50
CA LEU A 81 6.63 1.94 -1.02
C LEU A 81 7.44 1.35 0.14
N PRO A 82 8.78 1.20 0.05
CA PRO A 82 9.58 0.75 1.20
C PRO A 82 9.40 1.60 2.45
N SER A 83 9.29 2.93 2.26
CA SER A 83 9.08 3.88 3.37
C SER A 83 7.72 3.68 4.05
N LEU A 84 6.65 3.48 3.26
CA LEU A 84 5.31 3.20 3.79
C LEU A 84 5.25 1.87 4.53
N LEU A 85 5.84 0.81 3.96
CA LEU A 85 5.88 -0.51 4.63
C LEU A 85 6.67 -0.46 5.93
N HIS A 86 7.80 0.27 5.92
CA HIS A 86 8.60 0.47 7.12
C HIS A 86 7.81 1.23 8.20
N LEU A 87 7.11 2.31 7.82
CA LEU A 87 6.22 3.05 8.72
C LEU A 87 5.18 2.10 9.32
N MET A 88 4.46 1.34 8.49
CA MET A 88 3.46 0.39 8.95
C MET A 88 4.10 -0.55 9.98
N PHE A 89 5.14 -1.32 9.63
CA PHE A 89 5.74 -2.25 10.58
C PHE A 89 6.27 -1.64 11.89
N LEU A 90 6.62 -0.36 11.94
CA LEU A 90 7.09 0.30 13.17
C LEU A 90 5.95 0.93 13.99
N ASP A 91 4.90 1.40 13.33
CA ASP A 91 3.76 2.06 13.96
C ASP A 91 2.98 1.13 14.91
N ASP A 92 2.88 -0.16 14.57
CA ASP A 92 2.44 -1.21 15.50
C ASP A 92 3.36 -2.43 15.37
N PRO A 93 4.17 -2.74 16.40
CA PRO A 93 5.13 -3.83 16.35
C PRO A 93 4.47 -5.21 16.29
N ARG A 94 3.16 -5.33 16.57
CA ARG A 94 2.40 -6.59 16.47
C ARG A 94 2.05 -6.93 15.02
N THR A 95 2.20 -5.99 14.09
CA THR A 95 1.98 -6.25 12.67
C THR A 95 3.09 -7.15 12.12
N GLU A 96 2.72 -8.40 11.86
CA GLU A 96 3.60 -9.42 11.31
C GLU A 96 3.51 -9.54 9.78
N ARG A 97 2.41 -9.06 9.18
CA ARG A 97 2.22 -9.10 7.73
C ARG A 97 1.45 -7.90 7.21
N ILE A 98 1.87 -7.45 6.03
CA ILE A 98 1.17 -6.44 5.23
C ILE A 98 0.60 -7.11 3.99
N VAL A 99 -0.67 -6.81 3.68
CA VAL A 99 -1.42 -7.34 2.55
C VAL A 99 -1.79 -6.25 1.55
N GLN A 100 -1.90 -6.65 0.29
CA GLN A 100 -2.30 -5.84 -0.85
C GLN A 100 -3.19 -6.66 -1.76
N GLU A 101 -4.21 -6.04 -2.34
CA GLU A 101 -5.18 -6.69 -3.22
C GLU A 101 -5.28 -6.02 -4.61
N PRO A 102 -4.16 -5.86 -5.35
CA PRO A 102 -4.21 -5.36 -6.72
C PRO A 102 -5.12 -6.20 -7.62
N SER A 103 -5.60 -5.60 -8.71
CA SER A 103 -6.30 -6.36 -9.75
C SER A 103 -5.38 -7.43 -10.34
N ALA A 104 -5.88 -8.65 -10.51
CA ALA A 104 -5.15 -9.77 -11.11
C ALA A 104 -4.76 -9.49 -12.57
N ALA A 105 -5.48 -8.59 -13.25
CA ALA A 105 -5.16 -8.15 -14.61
C ALA A 105 -4.07 -7.05 -14.67
N HIS A 106 -3.66 -6.48 -13.52
CA HIS A 106 -2.68 -5.39 -13.49
C HIS A 106 -1.24 -5.92 -13.36
N HIS A 107 -0.78 -6.65 -14.38
CA HIS A 107 0.50 -7.38 -14.37
C HIS A 107 1.71 -6.52 -14.00
N HIS A 108 1.77 -5.26 -14.43
CA HIS A 108 2.85 -4.34 -14.06
C HIS A 108 2.89 -4.06 -12.55
N GLN A 109 1.73 -3.84 -11.92
CA GLN A 109 1.64 -3.63 -10.47
C GLN A 109 2.02 -4.91 -9.70
N LEU A 110 1.60 -6.08 -10.18
CA LEU A 110 1.98 -7.36 -9.59
C LEU A 110 3.50 -7.58 -9.64
N GLY A 111 4.13 -7.33 -10.78
CA GLY A 111 5.58 -7.42 -10.93
C GLY A 111 6.34 -6.42 -10.04
N ASN A 112 5.78 -5.21 -9.83
CA ASN A 112 6.36 -4.24 -8.90
C ASN A 112 6.30 -4.70 -7.45
N LEU A 113 5.16 -5.26 -7.02
CA LEU A 113 5.00 -5.81 -5.68
C LEU A 113 5.92 -7.01 -5.44
N GLN A 114 6.03 -7.93 -6.41
CA GLN A 114 6.94 -9.08 -6.33
C GLN A 114 8.40 -8.65 -6.19
N ARG A 115 8.84 -7.68 -7.01
CA ARG A 115 10.20 -7.10 -6.89
C ARG A 115 10.43 -6.38 -5.57
N SER A 116 9.36 -5.90 -4.93
CA SER A 116 9.42 -5.29 -3.59
C SER A 116 9.35 -6.32 -2.45
N GLY A 117 9.35 -7.61 -2.78
CA GLY A 117 9.38 -8.70 -1.81
C GLY A 117 8.02 -9.28 -1.44
N PHE A 118 6.92 -8.84 -2.05
CA PHE A 118 5.61 -9.46 -1.83
C PHE A 118 5.51 -10.83 -2.48
N SER A 119 4.84 -11.75 -1.80
CA SER A 119 4.44 -13.06 -2.32
C SER A 119 2.96 -13.06 -2.66
N HIS A 120 2.61 -13.62 -3.82
CA HIS A 120 1.23 -13.95 -4.15
C HIS A 120 0.79 -15.11 -3.27
N THR A 121 -0.34 -14.96 -2.60
CA THR A 121 -0.91 -16.01 -1.73
C THR A 121 -2.11 -16.68 -2.37
N ARG A 122 -2.98 -15.90 -3.04
CA ARG A 122 -4.18 -16.42 -3.71
C ARG A 122 -4.80 -15.37 -4.63
N THR A 123 -5.72 -15.81 -5.48
CA THR A 123 -6.58 -14.92 -6.27
C THR A 123 -8.03 -15.13 -5.85
N VAL A 124 -8.79 -14.04 -5.71
CA VAL A 124 -10.20 -14.05 -5.29
C VAL A 124 -11.04 -13.10 -6.13
N ASP A 125 -12.32 -13.42 -6.29
CA ASP A 125 -13.28 -12.56 -6.96
C ASP A 125 -13.97 -11.67 -5.90
N LEU A 126 -13.62 -10.38 -5.88
CA LEU A 126 -14.29 -9.35 -5.07
C LEU A 126 -15.43 -8.71 -5.90
N PRO A 127 -16.43 -8.07 -5.27
CA PRO A 127 -17.57 -7.49 -5.99
C PRO A 127 -17.19 -6.56 -7.15
N THR A 128 -16.04 -5.89 -7.07
CA THR A 128 -15.59 -4.91 -8.07
C THR A 128 -14.46 -5.39 -8.97
N LYS A 129 -13.73 -6.46 -8.60
CA LYS A 129 -12.52 -6.90 -9.30
C LYS A 129 -12.14 -8.34 -8.94
N ARG A 130 -11.48 -9.04 -9.87
CA ARG A 130 -10.66 -10.21 -9.54
C ARG A 130 -9.34 -9.73 -8.94
N ALA A 131 -9.13 -9.96 -7.65
CA ALA A 131 -8.00 -9.47 -6.88
C ALA A 131 -6.94 -10.56 -6.69
N ALA A 132 -5.68 -10.20 -6.86
CA ALA A 132 -4.54 -11.01 -6.45
C ALA A 132 -4.13 -10.58 -5.04
N ILE A 133 -4.28 -11.46 -4.06
CA ILE A 133 -3.83 -11.20 -2.69
C ILE A 133 -2.32 -11.39 -2.67
N MET A 134 -1.63 -10.30 -2.38
CA MET A 134 -0.18 -10.21 -2.25
C MET A 134 0.13 -9.90 -0.79
N SER A 135 1.18 -10.49 -0.24
CA SER A 135 1.59 -10.19 1.14
C SER A 135 3.10 -10.15 1.33
N ILE A 136 3.55 -9.38 2.32
CA ILE A 136 4.94 -9.34 2.77
C ILE A 136 4.95 -9.47 4.30
N SER A 137 5.79 -10.37 4.82
CA SER A 137 5.94 -10.56 6.26
C SER A 137 7.04 -9.65 6.82
N ARG A 138 6.94 -9.33 8.10
CA ARG A 138 7.97 -8.66 8.90
C ARG A 138 9.31 -9.40 8.79
N GLN A 139 9.27 -10.73 8.93
CA GLN A 139 10.42 -11.62 8.82
C GLN A 139 11.06 -11.63 7.43
N ARG A 140 10.33 -11.24 6.37
CA ARG A 140 10.91 -11.04 5.05
C ARG A 140 11.43 -9.62 4.88
N PHE A 141 10.70 -8.62 5.37
CA PHE A 141 11.02 -7.21 5.19
C PHE A 141 12.32 -6.80 5.89
N PHE A 142 12.45 -7.10 7.19
CA PHE A 142 13.59 -6.62 8.00
C PHE A 142 14.93 -7.36 7.76
N PRO A 143 14.96 -8.70 7.69
CA PRO A 143 16.22 -9.40 7.41
C PRO A 143 16.78 -9.12 6.01
N ASN A 144 15.91 -8.93 5.00
CA ASN A 144 16.33 -8.69 3.62
C ASN A 144 16.54 -7.21 3.28
N ARG A 145 16.52 -6.31 4.27
CA ARG A 145 16.81 -4.87 4.06
C ARG A 145 15.89 -4.18 3.04
N LEU A 146 14.63 -4.63 2.95
CA LEU A 146 13.68 -4.16 1.94
C LEU A 146 13.14 -2.74 2.18
N TRP A 147 13.55 -2.06 3.27
CA TRP A 147 13.31 -0.61 3.45
C TRP A 147 14.31 0.26 2.68
N HIS A 148 15.44 -0.31 2.23
CA HIS A 148 16.34 0.39 1.33
C HIS A 148 15.79 0.33 -0.10
N PRO A 149 15.74 1.46 -0.82
CA PRO A 149 15.47 1.44 -2.26
C PRO A 149 16.45 0.50 -2.93
N ALA A 150 15.96 -0.35 -3.84
CA ALA A 150 16.85 -1.20 -4.63
C ALA A 150 17.87 -0.29 -5.36
N PRO A 151 19.17 -0.64 -5.33
CA PRO A 151 20.18 0.15 -6.03
C PRO A 151 19.79 0.23 -7.50
N ASP A 152 19.96 1.43 -8.07
CA ASP A 152 19.73 1.64 -9.49
C ASP A 152 20.75 0.79 -10.26
N PRO A 153 20.32 -0.21 -11.05
CA PRO A 153 21.25 -1.07 -11.79
C PRO A 153 22.11 -0.27 -12.77
N ASP A 154 21.71 0.95 -13.13
CA ASP A 154 22.44 1.83 -14.04
C ASP A 154 23.43 2.77 -13.31
N ARG A 155 23.44 2.81 -11.97
CA ARG A 155 24.40 3.62 -11.17
C ARG A 155 25.63 2.85 -10.68
N SER A 156 25.73 1.55 -10.89
CA SER A 156 26.90 0.77 -10.45
C SER A 156 28.12 0.88 -11.38
N ASN A 157 28.13 1.83 -12.33
CA ASN A 157 29.18 1.96 -13.34
C ASN A 157 29.72 3.39 -13.52
N SER A 158 29.60 4.25 -12.50
CA SER A 158 30.17 5.61 -12.48
C SER A 158 31.13 5.80 -11.32
#